data_AF-A0A293LU81-F1
#
_entry.id   AF-A0A293LU81-F1
#
_cell.length_a   1.000
_cell.length_b   1.000
_cell.length_c   1.000
_cell.angle_alpha   90.00
_cell.angle_beta   90.00
_cell.angle_gamma   90.00
#
_symmetry.space_group_name_H-M   'P 1'
#
loop_
_entity.id
_entity.type
_entity.pdbx_description
1 polymer ?
#
loop_
_entity_poly.entity_id
_entity_poly.type
_entity_poly.pdbx_seq_one_letter_code
_entity_poly.pdbx_strand_id
1 'polypeptide(L)'
;MHIWKPSRWQVHQLSGSCPTDRPSYVLEKQTVRLTSTRWPFWRWGNYALRTFVHTCNAMFLLGVVVPWCSPLSLRSLFLAQPFTSDYEVNPQDGSLQPRKSSTTQTLCSRLHTLWRHISKARTRSQPGFVGLSGHASRAWNYVVKGILGTLLLVLLFPACCLVTCAASLIAALSAPLWMPLLTLIFHLLMLVTYDWDSPSPDRNRICVLGEALLWQGVVLSLLQPLAALVVAFVLCPIAAALLILVAVVRWSAVSVWDTLLYYMVIRQRARLPLADSWLVWRVSGPGHDQLYWVLSLEQALAALVAKLELEVLSIFQRETEHRLLEPLRLYEQLVRTCFGPFAATLSREDGPYKSLEAELNNMVSALKAEVDKRKSELQPGLGVSVRSRTRMRADDLRGALQTGCALVHKLLPVPWSEHFWRERGLQEKDWLGLTAQLYSDVFSPDLLIPLQDDDVAYKLEQAPDIELSTLSDMVRSSAVEMDVSRVMHAPKGKVHVHAPVLDLSVFIPQSSPRTTSAECKRRAPWKARRVMRSPMELPPAVPHPAKIALIIFNRDNEDPIPLESDACTQVLEAVGCGGCPPGVLASGTPSESSLHTDDVSLQPFGAAYTRTRHSTSV
;
A
#
# COMPACT_ATOMS: atom_id res chain seq x y z
N MET A 1 -1.07 22.17 20.21
CA MET A 1 -1.30 23.49 20.85
C MET A 1 -0.21 23.77 21.86
N HIS A 2 0.29 25.01 21.90
CA HIS A 2 1.46 25.37 22.71
C HIS A 2 1.06 26.14 23.97
N ILE A 3 1.35 25.58 25.14
CA ILE A 3 1.17 26.26 26.43
C ILE A 3 2.52 26.68 27.00
N TRP A 4 2.63 27.93 27.45
CA TRP A 4 3.88 28.46 27.99
C TRP A 4 4.21 27.86 29.36
N LYS A 5 5.47 27.47 29.57
CA LYS A 5 5.99 26.94 30.84
C LYS A 5 6.94 27.96 31.48
N PRO A 6 6.53 28.69 32.53
CA PRO A 6 7.41 29.67 33.17
C PRO A 6 8.40 29.06 34.16
N SER A 7 8.16 27.87 34.69
CA SER A 7 8.93 27.29 35.82
C SER A 7 9.76 26.05 35.49
N ARG A 8 9.63 25.51 34.27
CA ARG A 8 10.30 24.26 33.85
C ARG A 8 10.76 24.39 32.40
N TRP A 9 11.94 24.98 32.20
CA TRP A 9 12.60 25.01 30.90
C TRP A 9 13.51 23.81 30.76
N GLN A 10 13.45 23.14 29.61
CA GLN A 10 14.28 21.99 29.30
C GLN A 10 15.26 22.37 28.18
N VAL A 11 16.54 22.05 28.38
CA VAL A 11 17.56 22.24 27.35
C VAL A 11 17.74 20.89 26.67
N HIS A 12 17.47 20.84 25.37
CA HIS A 12 17.65 19.65 24.55
C HIS A 12 18.93 19.77 23.76
N GLN A 13 19.72 18.70 23.73
CA GLN A 13 20.87 18.57 22.85
C GLN A 13 20.41 17.99 21.51
N LEU A 14 20.60 18.75 20.43
CA LEU A 14 20.41 18.27 19.07
C LEU A 14 21.74 17.68 18.58
N SER A 15 21.77 16.36 18.43
CA SER A 15 22.85 15.67 17.74
C SER A 15 22.74 15.90 16.24
N GLY A 16 23.81 16.38 15.61
CA GLY A 16 23.89 16.55 14.16
C GLY A 16 23.78 15.21 13.43
N SER A 17 23.32 15.25 12.18
CA SER A 17 23.24 14.06 11.30
C SER A 17 24.62 13.56 10.84
N CYS A 18 25.66 14.41 10.95
CA CYS A 18 27.04 14.07 10.64
C CYS A 18 27.87 13.93 11.92
N PRO A 19 28.80 12.97 12.01
CA PRO A 19 29.66 12.75 13.17
C PRO A 19 30.66 13.88 13.44
N THR A 20 30.83 14.81 12.49
CA THR A 20 31.71 15.99 12.59
C THR A 20 31.01 17.24 13.12
N ASP A 21 29.68 17.23 13.27
CA ASP A 21 28.94 18.40 13.74
C ASP A 21 29.02 18.54 15.26
N ARG A 22 29.33 19.75 15.71
CA ARG A 22 29.28 20.10 17.14
C ARG A 22 27.83 20.01 17.63
N PRO A 23 27.59 19.53 18.86
CA PRO A 23 26.24 19.47 19.41
C PRO A 23 25.64 20.87 19.50
N SER A 24 24.40 21.03 19.06
CA SER A 24 23.67 22.30 19.18
C SER A 24 22.59 22.17 20.25
N TYR A 25 22.44 23.18 21.10
CA TYR A 25 21.47 23.14 22.19
C TYR A 25 20.26 24.02 21.92
N VAL A 26 19.06 23.52 22.22
CA VAL A 26 17.79 24.24 22.05
C VAL A 26 17.00 24.28 23.35
N LEU A 27 16.40 25.43 23.64
CA LEU A 27 15.59 25.65 24.83
C LEU A 27 14.10 25.44 24.55
N GLU A 28 13.50 24.44 25.18
CA GLU A 28 12.05 24.23 25.15
C GLU A 28 11.37 25.00 26.27
N LYS A 29 10.63 26.06 25.90
CA LYS A 29 9.86 26.92 26.82
C LYS A 29 8.35 26.62 26.83
N GLN A 30 7.90 25.72 25.96
CA GLN A 30 6.48 25.47 25.72
C GLN A 30 6.20 23.97 25.84
N THR A 31 4.98 23.62 26.23
CA THR A 31 4.50 22.24 26.11
C THR A 31 3.55 22.12 24.95
N VAL A 32 3.77 21.10 24.13
CA VAL A 32 2.85 20.75 23.06
C VAL A 32 1.80 19.77 23.60
N ARG A 33 0.53 20.16 23.53
CA ARG A 33 -0.61 19.26 23.73
C ARG A 33 -1.18 18.85 22.38
N LEU A 34 -1.33 17.55 22.18
CA LEU A 34 -1.90 16.93 20.98
C LEU A 34 -3.23 16.27 21.34
N THR A 35 -4.14 16.23 20.38
CA THR A 35 -5.46 15.61 20.47
C THR A 35 -5.62 14.59 19.36
N SER A 36 -6.32 13.50 19.65
CA SER A 36 -6.59 12.44 18.67
C SER A 36 -7.83 12.76 17.85
N THR A 37 -7.74 12.56 16.53
CA THR A 37 -8.87 12.71 15.59
C THR A 37 -9.82 11.51 15.58
N ARG A 38 -9.53 10.45 16.34
CA ARG A 38 -10.32 9.21 16.39
C ARG A 38 -11.69 9.38 17.04
N TRP A 39 -11.86 10.38 17.89
CA TRP A 39 -13.10 10.58 18.64
C TRP A 39 -14.11 11.42 17.84
N PRO A 40 -15.41 11.07 17.88
CA PRO A 40 -16.44 11.95 17.34
C PRO A 40 -16.37 13.29 18.09
N PHE A 41 -16.62 14.40 17.37
CA PHE A 41 -16.50 15.76 17.90
C PHE A 41 -15.09 16.17 18.37
N TRP A 42 -14.02 15.54 17.88
CA TRP A 42 -12.64 15.97 18.17
C TRP A 42 -12.38 17.46 17.91
N ARG A 43 -13.10 18.07 16.95
CA ARG A 43 -13.06 19.52 16.68
C ARG A 43 -13.54 20.39 17.85
N TRP A 44 -14.56 19.94 18.58
CA TRP A 44 -15.02 20.61 19.81
C TRP A 44 -14.04 20.41 20.96
N GLY A 45 -13.42 19.23 21.05
CA GLY A 45 -12.29 18.99 21.96
C GLY A 45 -11.11 19.93 21.68
N ASN A 46 -10.79 20.15 20.41
CA ASN A 46 -9.78 21.13 20.00
C ASN A 46 -10.18 22.56 20.37
N TYR A 47 -11.42 22.95 20.14
CA TYR A 47 -11.91 24.26 20.56
C TYR A 47 -11.76 24.47 22.08
N ALA A 48 -12.16 23.49 22.90
CA ALA A 48 -12.02 23.57 24.36
C ALA A 48 -10.56 23.66 24.80
N LEU A 49 -9.68 22.82 24.25
CA LEU A 49 -8.26 22.84 24.55
C LEU A 49 -7.60 24.16 24.10
N ARG A 50 -7.98 24.69 22.94
CA ARG A 50 -7.49 25.98 22.41
C ARG A 50 -7.89 27.09 23.36
N THR A 51 -9.16 27.13 23.75
CA THR A 51 -9.69 28.11 24.70
C THR A 51 -8.94 28.07 26.02
N PHE A 52 -8.71 26.88 26.57
CA PHE A 52 -7.94 26.70 27.80
C PHE A 52 -6.49 27.19 27.67
N VAL A 53 -5.78 26.76 26.62
CA VAL A 53 -4.38 27.12 26.39
C VAL A 53 -4.21 28.63 26.15
N HIS A 54 -5.06 29.24 25.33
CA HIS A 54 -5.01 30.68 25.06
C HIS A 54 -5.40 31.51 26.28
N THR A 55 -6.34 31.05 27.09
CA THR A 55 -6.69 31.70 28.37
C THR A 55 -5.49 31.66 29.33
N CYS A 56 -4.85 30.51 29.50
CA CYS A 56 -3.66 30.39 30.35
C CYS A 56 -2.51 31.27 29.85
N ASN A 57 -2.25 31.27 28.54
CA ASN A 57 -1.19 32.09 27.94
C ASN A 57 -1.48 33.59 28.08
N ALA A 58 -2.73 34.03 27.92
CA ALA A 58 -3.10 35.42 28.09
C ALA A 58 -3.07 35.86 29.55
N MET A 59 -3.52 35.03 30.49
CA MET A 59 -3.38 35.28 31.92
C MET A 59 -1.90 35.41 32.30
N PHE A 60 -1.03 34.56 31.77
CA PHE A 60 0.41 34.66 32.03
C PHE A 60 1.01 35.93 31.42
N LEU A 61 0.71 36.22 30.16
CA LEU A 61 1.25 37.39 29.48
C LEU A 61 0.77 38.69 30.11
N LEU A 62 -0.54 38.84 30.31
CA LEU A 62 -1.15 40.06 30.85
C LEU A 62 -1.01 40.17 32.38
N GLY A 63 -1.00 39.04 33.09
CA GLY A 63 -0.95 39.01 34.55
C GLY A 63 0.46 38.96 35.14
N VAL A 64 1.44 38.43 34.39
CA VAL A 64 2.83 38.28 34.87
C VAL A 64 3.82 39.07 34.00
N VAL A 65 3.82 38.84 32.68
CA VAL A 65 4.85 39.43 31.80
C VAL A 65 4.69 40.95 31.67
N VAL A 66 3.49 41.45 31.40
CA VAL A 66 3.24 42.90 31.26
C VAL A 66 3.52 43.65 32.58
N PRO A 67 2.96 43.26 33.74
CA PRO A 67 3.12 44.05 34.96
C PRO A 67 4.51 43.94 35.60
N TRP A 68 5.28 42.88 35.33
CA TRP A 68 6.58 42.65 35.98
C TRP A 68 7.80 42.66 35.05
N CYS A 69 7.63 42.30 33.77
CA CYS A 69 8.74 42.06 32.86
C CYS A 69 8.80 43.06 31.69
N SER A 70 7.79 43.90 31.51
CA SER A 70 7.70 44.89 30.43
C SER A 70 8.50 46.18 30.72
N PRO A 71 8.75 47.03 29.72
CA PRO A 71 9.37 48.35 29.93
C PRO A 71 8.48 49.36 30.67
N LEU A 72 7.18 49.08 30.81
CA LEU A 72 6.19 49.86 31.57
C LEU A 72 5.61 48.98 32.68
N SER A 73 6.51 48.50 33.54
CA SER A 73 6.20 47.55 34.63
C SER A 73 6.48 48.16 36.00
N LEU A 74 5.89 47.57 37.05
CA LEU A 74 6.21 47.94 38.43
C LEU A 74 7.70 47.70 38.74
N ARG A 75 8.27 46.63 38.19
CA ARG A 75 9.70 46.33 38.32
C ARG A 75 10.57 47.42 37.70
N SER A 76 10.19 47.94 36.54
CA SER A 76 10.91 49.04 35.87
C SER A 76 10.85 50.38 36.62
N LEU A 77 9.82 50.56 37.45
CA LEU A 77 9.65 51.74 38.28
C LEU A 77 10.56 51.72 39.51
N PHE A 78 10.62 50.58 40.22
CA PHE A 78 11.30 50.48 41.51
C PHE A 78 12.75 49.98 41.45
N LEU A 79 13.16 49.23 40.42
CA LEU A 79 14.56 48.78 40.34
C LEU A 79 15.49 49.91 39.89
N ALA A 80 16.63 50.04 40.57
CA ALA A 80 17.67 51.00 40.18
C ALA A 80 18.43 50.54 38.92
N GLN A 81 18.71 49.23 38.80
CA GLN A 81 19.50 48.66 37.71
C GLN A 81 18.61 48.06 36.60
N PRO A 82 19.04 48.12 35.32
CA PRO A 82 18.33 47.46 34.22
C PRO A 82 18.25 45.94 34.47
N PHE A 83 17.17 45.31 34.04
CA PHE A 83 16.94 43.88 34.22
C PHE A 83 16.66 43.19 32.89
N THR A 84 16.85 41.87 32.84
CA THR A 84 16.58 41.03 31.66
C THR A 84 15.41 40.12 31.96
N SER A 85 14.41 40.08 31.06
CA SER A 85 13.18 39.32 31.24
C SER A 85 13.22 37.92 30.62
N ASP A 86 14.12 37.68 29.67
CA ASP A 86 14.22 36.41 28.95
C ASP A 86 15.66 35.88 28.95
N TYR A 87 15.78 34.55 28.86
CA TYR A 87 17.05 33.86 28.73
C TYR A 87 17.10 33.08 27.42
N GLU A 88 18.29 33.01 26.83
CA GLU A 88 18.60 32.23 25.64
C GLU A 88 19.70 31.21 25.97
N VAL A 89 19.66 30.06 25.31
CA VAL A 89 20.74 29.07 25.45
C VAL A 89 21.87 29.44 24.52
N ASN A 90 23.11 29.43 25.01
CA ASN A 90 24.29 29.51 24.16
C ASN A 90 24.38 28.22 23.33
N PRO A 91 24.29 28.28 21.98
CA PRO A 91 24.30 27.07 21.15
C PRO A 91 25.58 26.26 21.25
N GLN A 92 26.70 26.85 21.72
CA GLN A 92 28.01 26.19 21.85
C GLN A 92 28.22 25.50 23.20
N ASP A 93 27.75 26.11 24.30
CA ASP A 93 28.03 25.64 25.67
C ASP A 93 26.82 25.02 26.37
N GLY A 94 25.62 25.17 25.80
CA GLY A 94 24.35 24.77 26.45
C GLY A 94 23.96 25.63 27.65
N SER A 95 24.78 26.62 28.03
CA SER A 95 24.53 27.50 29.18
C SER A 95 23.41 28.51 28.91
N LEU A 96 22.58 28.76 29.92
CA LEU A 96 21.54 29.79 29.87
C LEU A 96 22.15 31.17 30.10
N GLN A 97 22.06 32.04 29.10
CA GLN A 97 22.53 33.42 29.18
C GLN A 97 21.33 34.39 29.10
N PRO A 98 21.39 35.52 29.82
CA PRO A 98 20.35 36.54 29.71
C PRO A 98 20.35 37.12 28.30
N ARG A 99 19.18 37.13 27.67
CA ARG A 99 19.03 37.55 26.28
C ARG A 99 19.19 39.06 26.18
N LYS A 100 20.25 39.53 25.52
CA LYS A 100 20.59 40.97 25.44
C LYS A 100 19.44 41.81 24.86
N SER A 101 18.70 41.28 23.88
CA SER A 101 17.55 41.95 23.28
C SER A 101 16.34 42.08 24.22
N SER A 102 16.31 41.36 25.34
CA SER A 102 15.25 41.42 26.36
C SER A 102 15.55 42.39 27.51
N THR A 103 16.66 43.14 27.43
CA THR A 103 17.08 44.06 28.50
C THR A 103 16.14 45.26 28.57
N THR A 104 15.47 45.44 29.71
CA THR A 104 14.55 46.56 29.95
C THR A 104 15.22 47.65 30.79
N GLN A 105 15.05 48.90 30.36
CA GLN A 105 15.58 50.07 31.05
C GLN A 105 14.60 50.56 32.12
N THR A 106 15.07 50.64 33.36
CA THR A 106 14.36 51.21 34.53
C THR A 106 14.31 52.73 34.51
N LEU A 107 13.47 53.34 35.35
CA LEU A 107 13.41 54.80 35.53
C LEU A 107 14.80 55.39 35.85
N CYS A 108 15.53 54.79 36.80
CA CYS A 108 16.86 55.24 37.17
C CYS A 108 17.85 55.14 36.01
N SER A 109 17.84 54.03 35.26
CA SER A 109 18.71 53.87 34.09
C SER A 109 18.37 54.83 32.94
N ARG A 110 17.08 55.15 32.74
CA ARG A 110 16.61 56.14 31.76
C ARG A 110 17.03 57.55 32.16
N LEU A 111 16.88 57.93 33.43
CA LEU A 111 17.36 59.21 33.96
C LEU A 111 18.88 59.33 33.82
N HIS A 112 19.62 58.29 34.18
CA HIS A 112 21.07 58.29 34.05
C HIS A 112 21.52 58.35 32.58
N THR A 113 20.81 57.68 31.67
CA THR A 113 21.06 57.77 30.22
C THR A 113 20.74 59.16 29.66
N LEU A 114 19.66 59.80 30.13
CA LEU A 114 19.33 61.20 29.80
C LEU A 114 20.46 62.14 30.22
N TRP A 115 20.93 62.05 31.46
CA TRP A 115 22.03 62.87 31.96
C TRP A 115 23.37 62.58 31.28
N ARG A 116 23.65 61.31 30.96
CA ARG A 116 24.81 60.95 30.12
C ARG A 116 24.70 61.57 28.72
N HIS A 117 23.53 61.53 28.10
CA HIS A 117 23.30 62.13 26.79
C HIS A 117 23.52 63.65 26.83
N ILE A 118 23.05 64.33 27.89
CA ILE A 118 23.31 65.76 28.12
C ILE A 118 24.81 66.01 28.32
N SER A 119 25.50 65.18 29.10
CA SER A 119 26.96 65.31 29.33
C SER A 119 27.79 65.07 28.07
N LYS A 120 27.35 64.18 27.16
CA LYS A 120 28.01 63.89 25.89
C LYS A 120 27.67 64.92 24.81
N ALA A 121 26.46 65.47 24.83
CA ALA A 121 26.09 66.61 23.98
C ALA A 121 26.95 67.84 24.30
N ARG A 122 27.38 67.99 25.56
CA ARG A 122 28.33 69.03 25.99
C ARG A 122 29.71 68.88 25.35
N THR A 123 30.27 67.66 25.32
CA THR A 123 31.62 67.45 24.74
C THR A 123 31.64 67.59 23.23
N ARG A 124 30.49 67.41 22.56
CA ARG A 124 30.36 67.54 21.10
C ARG A 124 30.03 68.95 20.63
N SER A 125 29.56 69.84 21.51
CA SER A 125 29.23 71.22 21.16
C SER A 125 30.52 72.04 21.05
N GLN A 126 30.97 72.34 19.82
CA GLN A 126 32.07 73.28 19.62
C GLN A 126 31.68 74.71 20.06
N PRO A 127 32.60 75.52 20.60
CA PRO A 127 32.32 76.90 20.94
C PRO A 127 32.11 77.72 19.65
N GLY A 128 30.86 78.02 19.33
CA GLY A 128 30.54 78.96 18.25
C GLY A 128 31.04 80.37 18.57
N PHE A 129 31.63 81.04 17.58
CA PHE A 129 32.31 82.34 17.63
C PHE A 129 31.44 83.56 18.04
N VAL A 130 30.19 83.33 18.47
CA VAL A 130 29.27 84.36 18.99
C VAL A 130 28.79 83.92 20.37
N GLY A 131 29.24 84.64 21.40
CA GLY A 131 29.05 84.30 22.82
C GLY A 131 27.61 84.04 23.27
N LEU A 132 26.59 84.53 22.54
CA LEU A 132 25.19 84.27 22.86
C LEU A 132 24.70 82.84 22.48
N SER A 133 25.31 82.17 21.50
CA SER A 133 24.86 80.84 21.06
C SER A 133 25.26 79.72 22.04
N GLY A 134 26.36 79.91 22.78
CA GLY A 134 26.84 78.99 23.81
C GLY A 134 25.95 78.96 25.06
N HIS A 135 25.42 80.11 25.50
CA HIS A 135 24.51 80.16 26.65
C HIS A 135 23.11 79.66 26.29
N ALA A 136 22.60 79.94 25.09
CA ALA A 136 21.31 79.43 24.61
C ALA A 136 21.32 77.91 24.45
N SER A 137 22.39 77.33 23.90
CA SER A 137 22.54 75.86 23.80
C SER A 137 22.70 75.18 25.15
N ARG A 138 23.33 75.84 26.14
CA ARG A 138 23.38 75.37 27.53
C ARG A 138 22.01 75.40 28.19
N ALA A 139 21.27 76.50 28.05
CA ALA A 139 19.91 76.62 28.56
C ALA A 139 18.99 75.56 27.93
N TRP A 140 19.07 75.37 26.62
CA TRP A 140 18.30 74.34 25.91
C TRP A 140 18.60 72.91 26.42
N ASN A 141 19.87 72.57 26.62
CA ASN A 141 20.25 71.22 27.04
C ASN A 141 19.99 70.96 28.54
N TYR A 142 20.20 71.93 29.43
CA TYR A 142 19.98 71.73 30.87
C TYR A 142 18.54 72.03 31.32
N VAL A 143 17.92 73.09 30.83
CA VAL A 143 16.56 73.48 31.25
C VAL A 143 15.51 72.69 30.48
N VAL A 144 15.57 72.69 29.16
CA VAL A 144 14.53 72.04 28.33
C VAL A 144 14.75 70.52 28.24
N LYS A 145 15.96 70.04 27.98
CA LYS A 145 16.20 68.58 27.91
C LYS A 145 16.46 67.94 29.28
N GLY A 146 17.14 68.66 30.18
CA GLY A 146 17.46 68.18 31.52
C GLY A 146 16.27 68.30 32.47
N ILE A 147 15.95 69.50 32.93
CA ILE A 147 14.90 69.73 33.95
C ILE A 147 13.54 69.27 33.43
N LEU A 148 13.10 69.74 32.26
CA LEU A 148 11.79 69.31 31.73
C LEU A 148 11.76 67.83 31.33
N GLY A 149 12.85 67.26 30.80
CA GLY A 149 12.95 65.83 30.49
C GLY A 149 12.94 64.93 31.73
N THR A 150 13.63 65.33 32.80
CA THR A 150 13.60 64.64 34.10
C THR A 150 12.23 64.77 34.77
N LEU A 151 11.60 65.96 34.72
CA LEU A 151 10.25 66.19 35.22
C LEU A 151 9.23 65.28 34.50
N LEU A 152 9.29 65.23 33.17
CA LEU A 152 8.41 64.38 32.36
C LEU A 152 8.64 62.89 32.69
N LEU A 153 9.89 62.44 32.82
CA LEU A 153 10.19 61.06 33.18
C LEU A 153 9.76 60.71 34.61
N VAL A 154 9.85 61.63 35.57
CA VAL A 154 9.48 61.35 36.97
C VAL A 154 7.96 61.43 37.17
N LEU A 155 7.23 62.24 36.40
CA LEU A 155 5.77 62.36 36.52
C LEU A 155 5.00 61.40 35.60
N LEU A 156 5.35 61.36 34.31
CA LEU A 156 4.59 60.61 33.31
C LEU A 156 4.92 59.10 33.35
N PHE A 157 6.18 58.71 33.57
CA PHE A 157 6.56 57.30 33.55
C PHE A 157 5.88 56.48 34.66
N PRO A 158 5.86 56.92 35.94
CA PRO A 158 5.15 56.16 36.98
C PRO A 158 3.65 56.08 36.72
N ALA A 159 3.03 57.17 36.22
CA ALA A 159 1.62 57.16 35.85
C ALA A 159 1.35 56.16 34.72
N CYS A 160 2.16 56.16 33.66
CA CYS A 160 2.06 55.19 32.57
C CYS A 160 2.22 53.75 33.09
N CYS A 161 3.24 53.47 33.92
CA CYS A 161 3.45 52.13 34.49
C CYS A 161 2.25 51.67 35.33
N LEU A 162 1.69 52.54 36.18
CA LEU A 162 0.53 52.18 37.01
C LEU A 162 -0.71 51.91 36.16
N VAL A 163 -0.98 52.75 35.16
CA VAL A 163 -2.13 52.58 34.25
C VAL A 163 -1.96 51.30 33.41
N THR A 164 -0.78 51.04 32.85
CA THR A 164 -0.54 49.82 32.05
C THR A 164 -0.61 48.56 32.90
N CYS A 165 -0.05 48.58 34.11
CA CYS A 165 -0.15 47.46 35.05
C CYS A 165 -1.60 47.19 35.44
N ALA A 166 -2.35 48.23 35.85
CA ALA A 166 -3.77 48.09 36.23
C ALA A 166 -4.62 47.56 35.06
N ALA A 167 -4.49 48.15 33.87
CA ALA A 167 -5.20 47.71 32.68
C ALA A 167 -4.85 46.25 32.31
N SER A 168 -3.57 45.87 32.39
CA SER A 168 -3.13 44.51 32.10
C SER A 168 -3.68 43.47 33.10
N LEU A 169 -3.73 43.81 34.40
CA LEU A 169 -4.27 42.92 35.42
C LEU A 169 -5.79 42.74 35.27
N ILE A 170 -6.52 43.83 34.98
CA ILE A 170 -7.96 43.75 34.68
C ILE A 170 -8.20 42.89 33.43
N ALA A 171 -7.38 43.05 32.39
CA ALA A 171 -7.47 42.24 31.18
C ALA A 171 -7.13 40.76 31.44
N ALA A 172 -6.19 40.47 32.35
CA ALA A 172 -5.82 39.12 32.75
C ALA A 172 -6.94 38.45 33.55
N LEU A 173 -7.56 39.17 34.50
CA LEU A 173 -8.68 38.67 35.31
C LEU A 173 -9.93 38.43 34.47
N SER A 174 -10.16 39.26 33.45
CA SER A 174 -11.28 39.10 32.51
C SER A 174 -11.00 38.09 31.39
N ALA A 175 -9.77 37.56 31.26
CA ALA A 175 -9.39 36.62 30.19
C ALA A 175 -10.32 35.41 30.04
N PRO A 176 -10.80 34.75 31.11
CA PRO A 176 -11.75 33.63 30.99
C PRO A 176 -13.10 34.01 30.37
N LEU A 177 -13.49 35.29 30.37
CA LEU A 177 -14.76 35.76 29.84
C LEU A 177 -14.69 36.05 28.34
N TRP A 178 -13.63 36.71 27.88
CA TRP A 178 -13.51 37.12 26.47
C TRP A 178 -12.75 36.12 25.60
N MET A 179 -11.85 35.30 26.15
CA MET A 179 -11.10 34.31 25.37
C MET A 179 -11.98 33.25 24.69
N PRO A 180 -13.00 32.66 25.34
CA PRO A 180 -13.90 31.73 24.68
C PRO A 180 -14.61 32.34 23.47
N LEU A 181 -15.01 33.61 23.56
CA LEU A 181 -15.66 34.32 22.45
C LEU A 181 -14.70 34.47 21.27
N LEU A 182 -13.45 34.88 21.51
CA LEU A 182 -12.46 35.01 20.44
C LEU A 182 -12.10 33.67 19.80
N THR A 183 -11.90 32.62 20.60
CA THR A 183 -11.60 31.29 20.06
C THR A 183 -12.80 30.68 19.34
N LEU A 184 -14.03 31.03 19.73
CA LEU A 184 -15.25 30.60 19.05
C LEU A 184 -15.38 31.29 17.69
N ILE A 185 -15.17 32.60 17.62
CA ILE A 185 -15.12 33.35 16.36
C ILE A 185 -14.07 32.74 15.43
N PHE A 186 -12.87 32.45 15.95
CA PHE A 186 -11.83 31.77 15.19
C PHE A 186 -12.25 30.37 14.72
N HIS A 187 -12.92 29.58 15.58
CA HIS A 187 -13.43 28.26 15.21
C HIS A 187 -14.49 28.32 14.11
N LEU A 188 -15.41 29.29 14.16
CA LEU A 188 -16.40 29.53 13.12
C LEU A 188 -15.74 30.00 11.82
N LEU A 189 -14.72 30.86 11.91
CA LEU A 189 -13.94 31.30 10.75
C LEU A 189 -13.25 30.11 10.07
N MET A 190 -12.65 29.19 10.83
CA MET A 190 -12.03 27.98 10.30
C MET A 190 -13.03 27.07 9.57
N LEU A 191 -14.27 27.00 10.06
CA LEU A 191 -15.33 26.20 9.44
C LEU A 191 -15.77 26.78 8.08
N VAL A 192 -15.78 28.11 7.95
CA VAL A 192 -16.28 28.82 6.76
C VAL A 192 -15.19 29.08 5.72
N THR A 193 -13.98 29.44 6.15
CA THR A 193 -12.92 29.93 5.25
C THR A 193 -11.86 28.89 4.98
N TYR A 194 -11.06 28.52 5.99
CA TYR A 194 -9.94 27.60 5.86
C TYR A 194 -9.73 26.76 7.12
N ASP A 195 -9.68 25.44 6.95
CA ASP A 195 -9.46 24.49 8.03
C ASP A 195 -7.96 24.27 8.32
N TRP A 196 -7.47 24.99 9.34
CA TRP A 196 -6.13 24.82 9.89
C TRP A 196 -5.92 23.51 10.67
N ASP A 197 -7.00 22.83 11.08
CA ASP A 197 -6.95 21.62 11.89
C ASP A 197 -7.03 20.34 11.03
N SER A 198 -6.98 20.44 9.70
CA SER A 198 -7.10 19.30 8.79
C SER A 198 -5.95 18.29 9.01
N PRO A 199 -6.22 17.01 9.33
CA PRO A 199 -5.17 16.04 9.63
C PRO A 199 -4.47 15.46 8.38
N SER A 200 -5.10 15.53 7.21
CA SER A 200 -4.56 14.99 5.96
C SER A 200 -4.36 16.10 4.92
N PRO A 201 -3.26 16.08 4.15
CA PRO A 201 -3.03 17.04 3.08
C PRO A 201 -4.00 16.89 1.90
N ASP A 202 -4.56 15.70 1.70
CA ASP A 202 -5.41 15.38 0.54
C ASP A 202 -6.85 15.90 0.65
N ARG A 203 -7.26 16.34 1.84
CA ARG A 203 -8.62 16.86 2.05
C ARG A 203 -8.67 18.33 1.69
N ASN A 204 -9.76 18.73 1.06
CA ASN A 204 -10.02 20.14 0.78
C ASN A 204 -10.07 20.93 2.11
N ARG A 205 -9.25 21.98 2.17
CA ARG A 205 -9.12 22.84 3.36
C ARG A 205 -9.96 24.10 3.24
N ILE A 206 -10.41 24.43 2.04
CA ILE A 206 -11.11 25.69 1.75
C ILE A 206 -12.62 25.43 1.81
N CYS A 207 -13.35 26.28 2.53
CA CYS A 207 -14.81 26.25 2.61
C CYS A 207 -15.41 24.87 2.96
N VAL A 208 -14.92 24.25 4.04
CA VAL A 208 -15.36 22.91 4.50
C VAL A 208 -16.87 22.83 4.71
N LEU A 209 -17.51 23.87 5.24
CA LEU A 209 -18.97 23.90 5.40
C LEU A 209 -19.71 23.91 4.05
N GLY A 210 -19.17 24.64 3.07
CA GLY A 210 -19.75 24.70 1.73
C GLY A 210 -19.69 23.35 1.03
N GLU A 211 -18.56 22.65 1.14
CA GLU A 211 -18.43 21.29 0.62
C GLU A 211 -19.38 20.31 1.32
N ALA A 212 -19.44 20.34 2.66
CA ALA A 212 -20.34 19.44 3.39
C ALA A 212 -21.82 19.68 3.05
N LEU A 213 -22.26 20.94 2.97
CA LEU A 213 -23.67 21.26 2.71
C LEU A 213 -24.05 21.13 1.24
N LEU A 214 -23.26 21.71 0.32
CA LEU A 214 -23.61 21.75 -1.09
C LEU A 214 -23.20 20.46 -1.79
N TRP A 215 -21.97 20.00 -1.61
CA TRP A 215 -21.47 18.84 -2.33
C TRP A 215 -22.02 17.54 -1.72
N GLN A 216 -21.79 17.31 -0.42
CA GLN A 216 -22.24 16.07 0.23
C GLN A 216 -23.75 16.09 0.49
N GLY A 217 -24.28 17.20 1.00
CA GLY A 217 -25.71 17.38 1.22
C GLY A 217 -26.49 17.45 -0.09
N VAL A 218 -26.39 18.54 -0.85
CA VAL A 218 -27.28 18.74 -2.00
C VAL A 218 -26.94 17.82 -3.18
N VAL A 219 -25.68 17.80 -3.63
CA VAL A 219 -25.32 17.09 -4.86
C VAL A 219 -25.37 15.57 -4.67
N LEU A 220 -24.61 15.04 -3.72
CA LEU A 220 -24.49 13.59 -3.54
C LEU A 220 -25.73 12.96 -2.90
N SER A 221 -26.37 13.62 -1.92
CA SER A 221 -27.50 13.01 -1.22
C SER A 221 -28.86 13.24 -1.87
N LEU A 222 -29.06 14.37 -2.56
CA LEU A 222 -30.37 14.71 -3.16
C LEU A 222 -30.37 14.60 -4.68
N LEU A 223 -29.41 15.25 -5.35
CA LEU A 223 -29.42 15.36 -6.81
C LEU A 223 -29.02 14.04 -7.48
N GLN A 224 -28.01 13.35 -6.95
CA GLN A 224 -27.53 12.08 -7.50
C GLN A 224 -28.61 10.98 -7.53
N PRO A 225 -29.37 10.69 -6.45
CA PRO A 225 -30.43 9.68 -6.53
C PRO A 225 -31.56 10.12 -7.45
N LEU A 226 -31.89 11.42 -7.51
CA LEU A 226 -32.89 11.94 -8.44
C LEU A 226 -32.45 11.71 -9.90
N ALA A 227 -31.20 12.02 -10.22
CA ALA A 227 -30.63 11.79 -11.54
C ALA A 227 -30.60 10.29 -11.88
N ALA A 228 -30.27 9.42 -10.92
CA ALA A 228 -30.31 7.98 -11.11
C ALA A 228 -31.73 7.46 -11.40
N LEU A 229 -32.75 8.01 -10.72
CA LEU A 229 -34.15 7.69 -10.99
C LEU A 229 -34.56 8.14 -12.40
N VAL A 230 -34.18 9.34 -12.84
CA VAL A 230 -34.45 9.82 -14.20
C VAL A 230 -33.80 8.92 -15.24
N VAL A 231 -32.54 8.52 -15.02
CA VAL A 231 -31.83 7.60 -15.93
C VAL A 231 -32.55 6.25 -16.00
N ALA A 232 -32.91 5.68 -14.84
CA ALA A 232 -33.53 4.36 -14.77
C ALA A 232 -34.96 4.35 -15.36
N PHE A 233 -35.78 5.35 -15.07
CA PHE A 233 -37.21 5.36 -15.44
C PHE A 233 -37.53 6.09 -16.74
N VAL A 234 -36.61 6.90 -17.27
CA VAL A 234 -36.85 7.67 -18.51
C VAL A 234 -35.86 7.27 -19.59
N LEU A 235 -34.55 7.42 -19.35
CA LEU A 235 -33.55 7.23 -20.40
C LEU A 235 -33.41 5.76 -20.82
N CYS A 236 -33.30 4.85 -19.86
CA CYS A 236 -33.21 3.41 -20.12
C CYS A 236 -34.41 2.85 -20.90
N PRO A 237 -35.68 3.10 -20.52
CA PRO A 237 -36.81 2.59 -21.28
C PRO A 237 -36.96 3.23 -22.66
N ILE A 238 -36.61 4.51 -22.83
CA ILE A 238 -36.56 5.14 -24.16
C ILE A 238 -35.53 4.44 -25.06
N ALA A 239 -34.33 4.19 -24.53
CA ALA A 239 -33.28 3.49 -25.27
C ALA A 239 -33.71 2.05 -25.63
N ALA A 240 -34.31 1.33 -24.69
CA ALA A 240 -34.84 -0.02 -24.93
C ALA A 240 -35.95 -0.02 -25.99
N ALA A 241 -36.86 0.96 -25.94
CA ALA A 241 -37.92 1.10 -26.94
C ALA A 241 -37.37 1.38 -28.34
N LEU A 242 -36.33 2.22 -28.47
CA LEU A 242 -35.65 2.47 -29.73
C LEU A 242 -34.96 1.21 -30.29
N LEU A 243 -34.30 0.43 -29.42
CA LEU A 243 -33.68 -0.83 -29.82
C LEU A 243 -34.72 -1.85 -30.30
N ILE A 244 -35.86 -1.96 -29.61
CA ILE A 244 -36.97 -2.81 -30.03
C ILE A 244 -37.53 -2.34 -31.37
N LEU A 245 -37.69 -1.03 -31.58
CA LEU A 245 -38.17 -0.49 -32.84
C LEU A 245 -37.24 -0.85 -34.01
N VAL A 246 -35.92 -0.67 -33.84
CA VAL A 246 -34.93 -1.05 -34.85
C VAL A 246 -34.96 -2.56 -35.11
N ALA A 247 -35.09 -3.38 -34.06
CA ALA A 247 -35.19 -4.82 -34.20
C ALA A 247 -36.45 -5.24 -34.98
N VAL A 248 -37.60 -4.62 -34.68
CA VAL A 248 -38.86 -4.89 -35.39
C VAL A 248 -38.78 -4.47 -36.85
N VAL A 249 -38.21 -3.30 -37.15
CA VAL A 249 -38.02 -2.82 -38.54
C VAL A 249 -37.08 -3.75 -39.31
N ARG A 250 -35.98 -4.18 -38.69
CA ARG A 250 -35.06 -5.13 -39.33
C ARG A 250 -35.74 -6.48 -39.56
N TRP A 251 -36.43 -7.00 -38.55
CA TRP A 251 -37.15 -8.28 -38.65
C TRP A 251 -38.22 -8.23 -39.74
N SER A 252 -39.00 -7.14 -39.81
CA SER A 252 -40.03 -6.99 -40.84
C SER A 252 -39.42 -6.85 -42.23
N ALA A 253 -38.34 -6.08 -42.39
CA ALA A 253 -37.64 -5.94 -43.67
C ALA A 253 -37.08 -7.29 -44.16
N VAL A 254 -36.42 -8.05 -43.28
CA VAL A 254 -35.91 -9.39 -43.62
C VAL A 254 -37.06 -10.35 -43.92
N SER A 255 -38.14 -10.34 -43.12
CA SER A 255 -39.29 -11.21 -43.35
C SER A 255 -40.01 -10.89 -44.67
N VAL A 256 -40.17 -9.61 -45.01
CA VAL A 256 -40.71 -9.17 -46.30
C VAL A 256 -39.76 -9.57 -47.44
N TRP A 257 -38.45 -9.41 -47.27
CA TRP A 257 -37.47 -9.82 -48.26
C TRP A 257 -37.50 -11.33 -48.51
N ASP A 258 -37.50 -12.14 -47.45
CA ASP A 258 -37.51 -13.61 -47.55
C ASP A 258 -38.82 -14.12 -48.14
N THR A 259 -39.97 -13.53 -47.78
CA THR A 259 -41.26 -13.88 -48.40
C THR A 259 -41.29 -13.50 -49.88
N LEU A 260 -40.83 -12.32 -50.26
CA LEU A 260 -40.72 -11.92 -51.66
C LEU A 260 -39.78 -12.84 -52.43
N LEU A 261 -38.57 -13.09 -51.90
CA LEU A 261 -37.58 -13.97 -52.49
C LEU A 261 -38.12 -15.40 -52.66
N TYR A 262 -38.82 -15.92 -51.64
CA TYR A 262 -39.41 -17.25 -51.68
C TYR A 262 -40.49 -17.35 -52.76
N TYR A 263 -41.49 -16.46 -52.76
CA TYR A 263 -42.62 -16.57 -53.68
C TYR A 263 -42.27 -16.17 -55.13
N MET A 264 -41.38 -15.19 -55.32
CA MET A 264 -41.00 -14.70 -56.65
C MET A 264 -39.89 -15.53 -57.31
N VAL A 265 -38.87 -15.95 -56.54
CA VAL A 265 -37.65 -16.55 -57.11
C VAL A 265 -37.57 -18.04 -56.77
N ILE A 266 -37.55 -18.39 -55.49
CA ILE A 266 -37.23 -19.75 -55.04
C ILE A 266 -38.35 -20.72 -55.43
N ARG A 267 -39.62 -20.42 -55.12
CA ARG A 267 -40.74 -21.33 -55.40
C ARG A 267 -40.91 -21.64 -56.89
N GLN A 268 -40.61 -20.68 -57.76
CA GLN A 268 -40.77 -20.84 -59.21
C GLN A 268 -39.53 -21.39 -59.92
N ARG A 269 -38.32 -21.21 -59.35
CA ARG A 269 -37.05 -21.55 -60.02
C ARG A 269 -36.17 -22.55 -59.27
N ALA A 270 -36.42 -22.85 -58.00
CA ALA A 270 -35.60 -23.79 -57.25
C ALA A 270 -35.92 -25.23 -57.68
N ARG A 271 -34.99 -25.83 -58.41
CA ARG A 271 -34.87 -27.29 -58.58
C ARG A 271 -33.69 -27.76 -57.74
N LEU A 272 -33.76 -28.98 -57.21
CA LEU A 272 -32.65 -29.62 -56.51
C LEU A 272 -31.44 -29.72 -57.44
N PRO A 273 -30.31 -29.02 -57.15
CA PRO A 273 -29.13 -29.12 -57.98
C PRO A 273 -28.44 -30.49 -57.76
N LEU A 274 -28.00 -31.10 -58.85
CA LEU A 274 -27.33 -32.40 -58.84
C LEU A 274 -25.90 -32.32 -58.26
N ALA A 275 -25.27 -31.14 -58.29
CA ALA A 275 -23.92 -30.88 -57.80
C ALA A 275 -23.86 -29.54 -57.05
N ASP A 276 -22.88 -29.41 -56.15
CA ASP A 276 -22.68 -28.17 -55.39
C ASP A 276 -22.10 -27.08 -56.30
N SER A 277 -22.59 -25.86 -56.15
CA SER A 277 -22.19 -24.69 -56.95
C SER A 277 -21.72 -23.56 -56.04
N TRP A 278 -21.00 -22.57 -56.58
CA TRP A 278 -20.49 -21.43 -55.78
C TRP A 278 -21.60 -20.64 -55.06
N LEU A 279 -22.84 -20.69 -55.59
CA LEU A 279 -23.99 -19.91 -55.10
C LEU A 279 -24.89 -20.74 -54.18
N VAL A 280 -24.86 -22.06 -54.30
CA VAL A 280 -25.67 -23.01 -53.51
C VAL A 280 -24.80 -24.23 -53.24
N TRP A 281 -24.40 -24.39 -51.98
CA TRP A 281 -23.78 -25.60 -51.45
C TRP A 281 -24.83 -26.38 -50.65
N ARG A 282 -24.81 -27.71 -50.75
CA ARG A 282 -25.61 -28.54 -49.83
C ARG A 282 -25.05 -28.37 -48.42
N VAL A 283 -25.86 -27.83 -47.51
CA VAL A 283 -25.58 -27.91 -46.08
C VAL A 283 -25.87 -29.36 -45.68
N SER A 284 -24.80 -30.12 -45.53
CA SER A 284 -24.84 -31.49 -45.09
C SER A 284 -25.40 -31.56 -43.66
N GLY A 285 -26.22 -32.58 -43.39
CA GLY A 285 -26.75 -32.84 -42.06
C GLY A 285 -25.66 -33.17 -41.02
N PRO A 286 -26.05 -33.42 -39.76
CA PRO A 286 -25.13 -33.79 -38.69
C PRO A 286 -24.28 -35.00 -39.11
N GLY A 287 -22.97 -34.84 -39.16
CA GLY A 287 -22.01 -35.92 -39.47
C GLY A 287 -21.01 -35.63 -40.60
N HIS A 288 -21.14 -34.54 -41.36
CA HIS A 288 -20.26 -34.27 -42.50
C HIS A 288 -19.14 -33.25 -42.24
N ASP A 289 -19.03 -32.72 -41.01
CA ASP A 289 -18.10 -31.64 -40.65
C ASP A 289 -16.87 -32.12 -39.85
N GLN A 290 -16.78 -33.43 -39.58
CA GLN A 290 -15.71 -34.03 -38.78
C GLN A 290 -14.77 -34.86 -39.66
N LEU A 291 -14.04 -34.16 -40.53
CA LEU A 291 -12.93 -34.73 -41.27
C LEU A 291 -11.71 -34.83 -40.34
N TYR A 292 -11.25 -36.06 -40.09
CA TYR A 292 -10.05 -36.31 -39.27
C TYR A 292 -8.83 -36.68 -40.12
N TRP A 293 -7.65 -36.39 -39.60
CA TRP A 293 -6.38 -36.82 -40.21
C TRP A 293 -5.82 -38.02 -39.44
N VAL A 294 -5.62 -39.15 -40.12
CA VAL A 294 -5.06 -40.36 -39.52
C VAL A 294 -3.54 -40.26 -39.49
N LEU A 295 -2.99 -40.27 -38.28
CA LEU A 295 -1.56 -40.26 -38.02
C LEU A 295 -1.03 -41.70 -37.88
N SER A 296 0.09 -42.00 -38.52
CA SER A 296 0.77 -43.30 -38.35
C SER A 296 1.61 -43.35 -37.07
N LEU A 297 1.84 -44.55 -36.55
CA LEU A 297 2.67 -44.79 -35.36
C LEU A 297 4.07 -44.16 -35.48
N GLU A 298 4.72 -44.31 -36.62
CA GLU A 298 6.08 -43.78 -36.87
C GLU A 298 6.10 -42.25 -36.86
N GLN A 299 5.12 -41.61 -37.49
CA GLN A 299 4.99 -40.15 -37.50
C GLN A 299 4.70 -39.62 -36.09
N ALA A 300 3.89 -40.33 -35.30
CA ALA A 300 3.62 -39.97 -33.91
C ALA A 300 4.91 -40.01 -33.08
N LEU A 301 5.72 -41.06 -33.23
CA LEU A 301 6.99 -41.19 -32.52
C LEU A 301 8.02 -40.17 -32.97
N ALA A 302 8.10 -39.86 -34.26
CA ALA A 302 8.98 -38.80 -34.76
C ALA A 302 8.62 -37.43 -34.14
N ALA A 303 7.32 -37.13 -34.07
CA ALA A 303 6.84 -35.90 -33.46
C ALA A 303 7.11 -35.87 -31.94
N LEU A 304 6.98 -37.02 -31.26
CA LEU A 304 7.32 -37.17 -29.84
C LEU A 304 8.82 -36.95 -29.59
N VAL A 305 9.70 -37.51 -30.43
CA VAL A 305 11.15 -37.33 -30.32
C VAL A 305 11.53 -35.87 -30.53
N ALA A 306 10.95 -35.19 -31.54
CA ALA A 306 11.18 -33.76 -31.76
C ALA A 306 10.74 -32.94 -30.54
N LYS A 307 9.59 -33.28 -29.93
CA LYS A 307 9.12 -32.62 -28.70
C LYS A 307 10.01 -32.91 -27.50
N LEU A 308 10.49 -34.14 -27.34
CA LEU A 308 11.44 -34.50 -26.30
C LEU A 308 12.73 -33.70 -26.45
N GLU A 309 13.25 -33.56 -27.67
CA GLU A 309 14.43 -32.73 -27.93
C GLU A 309 14.19 -31.27 -27.54
N LEU A 310 13.00 -30.70 -27.79
CA LEU A 310 12.66 -29.35 -27.33
C LEU A 310 12.71 -29.21 -25.81
N GLU A 311 12.22 -30.21 -25.07
CA GLU A 311 12.33 -30.22 -23.60
C GLU A 311 13.79 -30.29 -23.15
N VAL A 312 14.60 -31.16 -23.77
CA VAL A 312 16.04 -31.26 -23.49
C VAL A 312 16.77 -29.95 -23.81
N LEU A 313 16.45 -29.30 -24.93
CA LEU A 313 17.01 -28.01 -25.31
C LEU A 313 16.66 -26.92 -24.30
N SER A 314 15.46 -26.95 -23.71
CA SER A 314 15.06 -25.98 -22.68
C SER A 314 15.87 -26.15 -21.38
N ILE A 315 16.14 -27.40 -20.98
CA ILE A 315 16.97 -27.73 -19.82
C ILE A 315 18.42 -27.31 -20.10
N PHE A 316 18.94 -27.69 -21.27
CA PHE A 316 20.28 -27.33 -21.71
C PHE A 316 20.48 -25.81 -21.73
N GLN A 317 19.52 -25.05 -22.27
CA GLN A 317 19.56 -23.60 -22.26
C GLN A 317 19.68 -23.05 -20.83
N ARG A 318 18.84 -23.52 -19.91
CA ARG A 318 18.86 -23.05 -18.52
C ARG A 318 20.18 -23.38 -17.81
N GLU A 319 20.70 -24.59 -17.98
CA GLU A 319 21.95 -25.02 -17.35
C GLU A 319 23.16 -24.28 -17.92
N THR A 320 23.21 -24.10 -19.23
CA THR A 320 24.30 -23.39 -19.89
C THR A 320 24.27 -21.89 -19.59
N GLU A 321 23.10 -21.25 -19.59
CA GLU A 321 22.95 -19.85 -19.12
C GLU A 321 23.43 -19.69 -17.68
N HIS A 322 23.08 -20.65 -16.80
CA HIS A 322 23.54 -20.63 -15.42
C HIS A 322 25.07 -20.71 -15.31
N ARG A 323 25.71 -21.63 -16.06
CA ARG A 323 27.19 -21.77 -16.09
C ARG A 323 27.87 -20.56 -16.72
N LEU A 324 27.30 -19.97 -17.76
CA LEU A 324 27.82 -18.75 -18.40
C LEU A 324 27.82 -17.55 -17.45
N LEU A 325 26.79 -17.42 -16.59
CA LEU A 325 26.67 -16.31 -15.65
C LEU A 325 27.37 -16.54 -14.30
N GLU A 326 27.90 -17.75 -14.06
CA GLU A 326 28.62 -18.10 -12.83
C GLU A 326 29.83 -17.18 -12.55
N PRO A 327 30.71 -16.84 -13.52
CA PRO A 327 31.83 -15.93 -13.29
C PRO A 327 31.41 -14.55 -12.79
N LEU A 328 30.28 -14.03 -13.26
CA LEU A 328 29.74 -12.74 -12.80
C LEU A 328 29.33 -12.82 -11.34
N ARG A 329 28.65 -13.90 -10.93
CA ARG A 329 28.27 -14.12 -9.52
C ARG A 329 29.49 -14.28 -8.62
N LEU A 330 30.49 -15.03 -9.07
CA LEU A 330 31.75 -15.20 -8.33
C LEU A 330 32.48 -13.87 -8.18
N TYR A 331 32.49 -13.02 -9.22
CA TYR A 331 33.05 -11.68 -9.15
C TYR A 331 32.30 -10.80 -8.14
N GLU A 332 30.96 -10.79 -8.17
CA GLU A 332 30.17 -10.05 -7.17
C GLU A 332 30.46 -10.54 -5.74
N GLN A 333 30.56 -11.85 -5.55
CA GLN A 333 30.85 -12.46 -4.27
C GLN A 333 32.26 -12.09 -3.79
N LEU A 334 33.26 -12.10 -4.67
CA LEU A 334 34.62 -11.66 -4.37
C LEU A 334 34.63 -10.19 -3.91
N VAL A 335 33.91 -9.31 -4.61
CA VAL A 335 33.86 -7.88 -4.24
C VAL A 335 33.16 -7.70 -2.90
N ARG A 336 32.03 -8.37 -2.68
CA ARG A 336 31.31 -8.33 -1.39
C ARG A 336 32.16 -8.84 -0.24
N THR A 337 32.89 -9.94 -0.43
CA THR A 337 33.71 -10.55 0.63
C THR A 337 34.98 -9.76 0.94
N CYS A 338 35.68 -9.27 -0.09
CA CYS A 338 36.94 -8.54 0.10
C CYS A 338 36.73 -7.06 0.48
N PHE A 339 35.70 -6.41 -0.07
CA PHE A 339 35.53 -4.95 0.02
C PHE A 339 34.25 -4.51 0.75
N GLY A 340 33.30 -5.42 1.01
CA GLY A 340 32.10 -5.15 1.80
C GLY A 340 32.37 -4.58 3.21
N PRO A 341 33.38 -5.07 3.97
CA PRO A 341 33.74 -4.49 5.27
C PRO A 341 34.19 -3.03 5.22
N PHE A 342 34.59 -2.54 4.05
CA PHE A 342 35.04 -1.16 3.82
C PHE A 342 33.95 -0.26 3.21
N ALA A 343 32.69 -0.70 3.21
CA ALA A 343 31.56 -0.02 2.59
C ALA A 343 31.75 0.31 1.09
N ALA A 344 32.70 -0.36 0.44
CA ALA A 344 32.90 -0.22 -1.00
C ALA A 344 31.90 -1.09 -1.75
N THR A 345 31.17 -0.45 -2.66
CA THR A 345 30.16 -1.11 -3.50
C THR A 345 30.74 -1.43 -4.87
N LEU A 346 30.19 -2.47 -5.49
CA LEU A 346 30.54 -2.86 -6.86
C LEU A 346 30.13 -1.74 -7.84
N SER A 347 31.10 -1.17 -8.55
CA SER A 347 30.84 -0.28 -9.69
C SER A 347 30.33 -1.12 -10.86
N ARG A 348 29.03 -0.99 -11.17
CA ARG A 348 28.39 -1.62 -12.33
C ARG A 348 28.50 -0.78 -13.61
N GLU A 349 28.69 0.53 -13.45
CA GLU A 349 28.64 1.48 -14.56
C GLU A 349 29.95 1.59 -15.33
N ASP A 350 31.09 1.36 -14.68
CA ASP A 350 32.42 1.41 -15.28
C ASP A 350 33.37 0.37 -14.67
N GLY A 351 34.26 -0.19 -15.50
CA GLY A 351 35.34 -1.10 -15.08
C GLY A 351 35.27 -2.53 -15.64
N PRO A 352 36.07 -3.47 -15.10
CA PRO A 352 36.18 -4.84 -15.60
C PRO A 352 34.88 -5.64 -15.46
N TYR A 353 34.06 -5.32 -14.46
CA TYR A 353 32.75 -5.95 -14.28
C TYR A 353 31.83 -5.71 -15.49
N LYS A 354 31.75 -4.47 -15.98
CA LYS A 354 30.95 -4.12 -17.16
C LYS A 354 31.46 -4.79 -18.43
N SER A 355 32.78 -4.92 -18.58
CA SER A 355 33.38 -5.65 -19.71
C SER A 355 33.01 -7.13 -19.67
N LEU A 356 33.11 -7.76 -18.50
CA LEU A 356 32.73 -9.16 -18.29
C LEU A 356 31.22 -9.36 -18.52
N GLU A 357 30.39 -8.48 -17.97
CA GLU A 357 28.94 -8.52 -18.17
C GLU A 357 28.57 -8.41 -19.66
N ALA A 358 29.21 -7.51 -20.41
CA ALA A 358 28.99 -7.38 -21.85
C ALA A 358 29.39 -8.65 -22.63
N GLU A 359 30.54 -9.24 -22.31
CA GLU A 359 31.01 -10.48 -22.95
C GLU A 359 30.10 -11.68 -22.65
N LEU A 360 29.70 -11.85 -21.38
CA LEU A 360 28.80 -12.92 -20.96
C LEU A 360 27.41 -12.75 -21.59
N ASN A 361 26.88 -11.52 -21.65
CA ASN A 361 25.61 -11.24 -22.31
C ASN A 361 25.67 -11.51 -23.82
N ASN A 362 26.80 -11.23 -24.47
CA ASN A 362 27.01 -11.62 -25.87
C ASN A 362 26.98 -13.14 -26.04
N MET A 363 27.65 -13.90 -25.17
CA MET A 363 27.62 -15.37 -25.21
C MET A 363 26.21 -15.94 -24.94
N VAL A 364 25.48 -15.37 -23.99
CA VAL A 364 24.07 -15.75 -23.71
C VAL A 364 23.19 -15.45 -24.93
N SER A 365 23.42 -14.32 -25.62
CA SER A 365 22.68 -13.99 -26.84
C SER A 365 22.98 -14.96 -27.99
N ALA A 366 24.24 -15.38 -28.16
CA ALA A 366 24.65 -16.37 -29.15
C ALA A 366 24.04 -17.75 -28.84
N LEU A 367 24.07 -18.18 -27.58
CA LEU A 367 23.42 -19.40 -27.12
C LEU A 367 21.92 -19.39 -27.45
N LYS A 368 21.22 -18.29 -27.13
CA LYS A 368 19.79 -18.14 -27.44
C LYS A 368 19.52 -18.22 -28.94
N ALA A 369 20.34 -17.57 -29.76
CA ALA A 369 20.19 -17.62 -31.21
C ALA A 369 20.32 -19.05 -31.78
N GLU A 370 21.29 -19.84 -31.31
CA GLU A 370 21.46 -21.24 -31.73
C GLU A 370 20.31 -22.13 -31.21
N VAL A 371 19.87 -21.92 -29.97
CA VAL A 371 18.72 -22.65 -29.41
C VAL A 371 17.44 -22.32 -30.18
N ASP A 372 17.18 -21.05 -30.50
CA ASP A 372 15.98 -20.63 -31.22
C ASP A 372 15.99 -21.10 -32.66
N LYS A 373 17.16 -21.10 -33.32
CA LYS A 373 17.36 -21.74 -34.62
C LYS A 373 16.97 -23.21 -34.58
N ARG A 374 17.50 -23.98 -33.61
CA ARG A 374 17.15 -25.40 -33.48
C ARG A 374 15.68 -25.63 -33.13
N LYS A 375 15.10 -24.79 -32.25
CA LYS A 375 13.66 -24.84 -31.94
C LYS A 375 12.81 -24.64 -33.19
N SER A 376 13.21 -23.74 -34.10
CA SER A 376 12.49 -23.50 -35.35
C SER A 376 12.55 -24.69 -36.31
N GLU A 377 13.67 -25.41 -36.36
CA GLU A 377 13.83 -26.64 -37.17
C GLU A 377 12.96 -27.80 -36.64
N LEU A 378 12.69 -27.84 -35.34
CA LEU A 378 11.95 -28.93 -34.66
C LEU A 378 10.44 -28.71 -34.61
N GLN A 379 9.92 -27.56 -35.04
CA GLN A 379 8.48 -27.32 -35.00
C GLN A 379 7.75 -28.17 -36.05
N PRO A 380 6.71 -28.93 -35.65
CA PRO A 380 5.87 -29.61 -36.59
C PRO A 380 5.10 -28.54 -37.38
N GLY A 381 5.45 -28.33 -38.66
CA GLY A 381 4.85 -27.33 -39.56
C GLY A 381 3.37 -27.54 -39.88
N LEU A 382 2.63 -28.28 -39.04
CA LEU A 382 1.20 -28.49 -39.15
C LEU A 382 0.45 -27.25 -38.65
N GLY A 383 -0.52 -26.78 -39.44
CA GLY A 383 -1.43 -25.72 -39.01
C GLY A 383 -2.31 -26.14 -37.83
N VAL A 384 -2.74 -25.18 -37.02
CA VAL A 384 -3.57 -25.40 -35.81
C VAL A 384 -4.85 -26.20 -36.12
N SER A 385 -5.46 -25.96 -37.28
CA SER A 385 -6.64 -26.68 -37.75
C SER A 385 -6.39 -28.16 -38.00
N VAL A 386 -5.21 -28.52 -38.53
CA VAL A 386 -4.82 -29.90 -38.79
C VAL A 386 -4.48 -30.60 -37.48
N ARG A 387 -3.67 -29.98 -36.60
CA ARG A 387 -3.27 -30.52 -35.28
C ARG A 387 -4.47 -30.80 -34.36
N SER A 388 -5.52 -29.98 -34.44
CA SER A 388 -6.77 -30.21 -33.68
C SER A 388 -7.62 -31.36 -34.21
N ARG A 389 -7.41 -31.80 -35.45
CA ARG A 389 -8.21 -32.82 -36.14
C ARG A 389 -7.43 -34.11 -36.42
N THR A 390 -6.18 -34.20 -35.95
CA THR A 390 -5.38 -35.42 -36.07
C THR A 390 -5.78 -36.43 -35.02
N ARG A 391 -6.05 -37.68 -35.44
CA ARG A 391 -6.38 -38.83 -34.59
C ARG A 391 -5.60 -40.06 -35.03
N MET A 392 -5.59 -41.07 -34.17
CA MET A 392 -4.96 -42.36 -34.44
C MET A 392 -5.99 -43.48 -34.30
N ARG A 393 -5.71 -44.63 -34.94
CA ARG A 393 -6.47 -45.86 -34.68
C ARG A 393 -6.17 -46.34 -33.25
N ALA A 394 -7.09 -47.07 -32.65
CA ALA A 394 -6.95 -47.54 -31.27
C ALA A 394 -5.66 -48.36 -31.04
N ASP A 395 -5.32 -49.23 -31.99
CA ASP A 395 -4.11 -50.07 -31.92
C ASP A 395 -2.83 -49.23 -32.05
N ASP A 396 -2.81 -48.31 -33.03
CA ASP A 396 -1.68 -47.42 -33.26
C ASP A 396 -1.46 -46.46 -32.08
N LEU A 397 -2.54 -45.95 -31.48
CA LEU A 397 -2.48 -45.07 -30.31
C LEU A 397 -1.94 -45.80 -29.09
N ARG A 398 -2.37 -47.05 -28.87
CA ARG A 398 -1.84 -47.91 -27.80
C ARG A 398 -0.34 -48.15 -28.00
N GLY A 399 0.06 -48.50 -29.22
CA GLY A 399 1.46 -48.66 -29.59
C GLY A 399 2.27 -47.37 -29.37
N ALA A 400 1.74 -46.22 -29.78
CA ALA A 400 2.42 -44.92 -29.66
C ALA A 400 2.64 -44.49 -28.21
N LEU A 401 1.70 -44.82 -27.32
CA LEU A 401 1.80 -44.54 -25.89
C LEU A 401 2.76 -45.50 -25.18
N GLN A 402 2.75 -46.79 -25.53
CA GLN A 402 3.67 -47.78 -24.96
C GLN A 402 5.13 -47.52 -25.35
N THR A 403 5.38 -47.41 -26.64
CA THR A 403 6.71 -47.15 -27.20
C THR A 403 7.20 -45.74 -26.86
N GLY A 404 6.30 -44.75 -26.87
CA GLY A 404 6.58 -43.39 -26.45
C GLY A 404 6.97 -43.29 -24.98
N CYS A 405 6.31 -44.03 -24.08
CA CYS A 405 6.66 -44.05 -22.66
C CYS A 405 8.09 -44.56 -22.42
N ALA A 406 8.49 -45.62 -23.13
CA ALA A 406 9.86 -46.14 -23.07
C ALA A 406 10.89 -45.12 -23.59
N LEU A 407 10.53 -44.40 -24.66
CA LEU A 407 11.36 -43.32 -25.22
C LEU A 407 11.54 -42.15 -24.27
N VAL A 408 10.44 -41.65 -23.70
CA VAL A 408 10.46 -40.54 -22.74
C VAL A 408 11.33 -40.89 -21.54
N HIS A 409 11.20 -42.12 -21.01
CA HIS A 409 12.03 -42.61 -19.92
C HIS A 409 13.52 -42.68 -20.27
N LYS A 410 13.87 -43.00 -21.53
CA LYS A 410 15.26 -43.19 -21.97
C LYS A 410 15.95 -41.89 -22.38
N LEU A 411 15.23 -40.98 -23.03
CA LEU A 411 15.80 -39.81 -23.70
C LEU A 411 15.76 -38.53 -22.86
N LEU A 412 14.88 -38.44 -21.86
CA LEU A 412 14.81 -37.27 -21.00
C LEU A 412 15.94 -37.33 -19.94
N PRO A 413 16.89 -36.37 -19.91
CA PRO A 413 17.94 -36.34 -18.89
C PRO A 413 17.35 -35.96 -17.53
N VAL A 414 18.02 -36.40 -16.45
CA VAL A 414 17.51 -36.32 -15.09
C VAL A 414 17.59 -34.89 -14.53
N PRO A 415 16.42 -34.30 -14.21
CA PRO A 415 16.26 -33.77 -12.86
C PRO A 415 14.98 -34.34 -12.25
N TRP A 416 15.09 -35.47 -11.53
CA TRP A 416 13.98 -36.06 -10.75
C TRP A 416 13.71 -35.24 -9.49
N SER A 417 13.47 -33.95 -9.65
CA SER A 417 12.92 -33.12 -8.59
C SER A 417 11.41 -33.37 -8.53
N GLU A 418 10.85 -33.49 -7.33
CA GLU A 418 9.39 -33.52 -7.13
C GLU A 418 8.70 -32.32 -7.81
N HIS A 419 9.44 -31.19 -7.90
CA HIS A 419 9.00 -29.97 -8.58
C HIS A 419 8.63 -30.21 -10.05
N PHE A 420 9.40 -30.99 -10.82
CA PHE A 420 9.09 -31.25 -12.24
C PHE A 420 7.73 -31.93 -12.43
N TRP A 421 7.44 -32.94 -11.61
CA TRP A 421 6.17 -33.66 -11.66
C TRP A 421 5.00 -32.80 -11.16
N ARG A 422 5.23 -32.02 -10.09
CA ARG A 422 4.24 -31.12 -9.49
C ARG A 422 3.84 -29.97 -10.41
N GLU A 423 4.78 -29.37 -11.14
CA GLU A 423 4.50 -28.31 -12.13
C GLU A 423 3.58 -28.79 -13.25
N ARG A 424 3.69 -30.08 -13.61
CA ARG A 424 2.86 -30.69 -14.65
C ARG A 424 1.56 -31.32 -14.12
N GLY A 425 1.33 -31.27 -12.81
CA GLY A 425 0.18 -31.90 -12.16
C GLY A 425 0.19 -33.43 -12.23
N LEU A 426 1.36 -34.02 -12.40
CA LEU A 426 1.57 -35.47 -12.50
C LEU A 426 2.09 -36.05 -11.19
N GLN A 427 1.84 -37.33 -10.95
CA GLN A 427 2.48 -38.06 -9.86
C GLN A 427 3.93 -38.38 -10.22
N GLU A 428 4.78 -38.56 -9.21
CA GLU A 428 6.17 -38.96 -9.42
C GLU A 428 6.26 -40.27 -10.22
N LYS A 429 7.10 -40.27 -11.26
CA LYS A 429 7.32 -41.40 -12.16
C LYS A 429 6.09 -41.79 -13.01
N ASP A 430 5.12 -40.90 -13.18
CA ASP A 430 3.99 -41.11 -14.10
C ASP A 430 4.40 -40.84 -15.57
N TRP A 431 5.26 -41.72 -16.11
CA TRP A 431 5.81 -41.60 -17.47
C TRP A 431 4.74 -41.71 -18.55
N LEU A 432 3.69 -42.48 -18.30
CA LEU A 432 2.56 -42.62 -19.21
C LEU A 432 1.76 -41.31 -19.28
N GLY A 433 1.46 -40.69 -18.14
CA GLY A 433 0.82 -39.37 -18.08
C GLY A 433 1.65 -38.29 -18.76
N LEU A 434 2.97 -38.30 -18.55
CA LEU A 434 3.90 -37.37 -19.21
C LEU A 434 3.90 -37.55 -20.73
N THR A 435 3.96 -38.79 -21.21
CA THR A 435 3.96 -39.10 -22.64
C THR A 435 2.68 -38.58 -23.32
N ALA A 436 1.53 -38.79 -22.70
CA ALA A 436 0.27 -38.31 -23.23
C ALA A 436 0.11 -36.79 -23.19
N GLN A 437 0.66 -36.13 -22.17
CA GLN A 437 0.73 -34.67 -22.12
C GLN A 437 1.59 -34.13 -23.26
N LEU A 438 2.76 -34.74 -23.53
CA LEU A 438 3.62 -34.36 -24.64
C LEU A 438 2.93 -34.55 -26.00
N TYR A 439 2.19 -35.66 -26.19
CA TYR A 439 1.37 -35.85 -27.39
C TYR A 439 0.26 -34.81 -27.54
N SER A 440 -0.39 -34.44 -26.43
CA SER A 440 -1.43 -33.41 -26.41
C SER A 440 -0.88 -32.03 -26.77
N ASP A 441 0.35 -31.72 -26.33
CA ASP A 441 1.05 -30.48 -26.68
C ASP A 441 1.47 -30.44 -28.16
N VAL A 442 1.83 -31.59 -28.73
CA VAL A 442 2.28 -31.69 -30.14
C VAL A 442 1.10 -31.70 -31.12
N PHE A 443 -0.06 -32.20 -30.77
CA PHE A 443 -1.21 -32.21 -31.66
C PHE A 443 -2.39 -31.48 -31.04
N SER A 444 -3.10 -32.18 -30.17
CA SER A 444 -4.22 -31.68 -29.38
C SER A 444 -4.63 -32.78 -28.40
N PRO A 445 -5.38 -32.47 -27.33
CA PRO A 445 -5.94 -33.51 -26.45
C PRO A 445 -6.88 -34.48 -27.19
N ASP A 446 -7.37 -34.10 -28.37
CA ASP A 446 -8.25 -34.94 -29.19
C ASP A 446 -7.52 -36.10 -29.86
N LEU A 447 -6.17 -36.10 -29.90
CA LEU A 447 -5.36 -37.25 -30.34
C LEU A 447 -5.55 -38.47 -29.43
N LEU A 448 -5.79 -38.25 -28.13
CA LEU A 448 -6.00 -39.30 -27.14
C LEU A 448 -7.37 -39.98 -27.26
N ILE A 449 -8.24 -39.49 -28.15
CA ILE A 449 -9.52 -40.09 -28.50
C ILE A 449 -9.27 -40.99 -29.72
N PRO A 450 -9.42 -42.32 -29.61
CA PRO A 450 -9.25 -43.20 -30.75
C PRO A 450 -10.31 -42.90 -31.82
N LEU A 451 -9.92 -43.05 -33.09
CA LEU A 451 -10.82 -42.93 -34.23
C LEU A 451 -11.95 -43.99 -34.14
N GLN A 452 -13.19 -43.58 -34.40
CA GLN A 452 -14.34 -44.50 -34.46
C GLN A 452 -14.54 -45.03 -35.87
N ASP A 453 -15.20 -46.19 -36.00
CA ASP A 453 -15.47 -46.81 -37.31
C ASP A 453 -16.39 -45.96 -38.21
N ASP A 454 -17.16 -45.04 -37.62
CA ASP A 454 -18.07 -44.12 -38.32
C ASP A 454 -17.40 -42.79 -38.74
N ASP A 455 -16.15 -42.55 -38.34
CA ASP A 455 -15.43 -41.29 -38.62
C ASP A 455 -14.85 -41.26 -40.05
N VAL A 456 -15.04 -40.16 -40.78
CA VAL A 456 -14.41 -39.96 -42.09
C VAL A 456 -12.98 -39.41 -41.90
N ALA A 457 -11.97 -40.19 -42.29
CA ALA A 457 -10.58 -39.83 -42.05
C ALA A 457 -9.64 -40.02 -43.25
N TYR A 458 -8.69 -39.10 -43.41
CA TYR A 458 -7.65 -39.13 -44.46
C TYR A 458 -6.27 -39.41 -43.86
N LYS A 459 -5.48 -40.26 -44.50
CA LYS A 459 -4.11 -40.56 -44.04
C LYS A 459 -3.20 -39.34 -44.25
N LEU A 460 -2.42 -38.98 -43.23
CA LEU A 460 -1.40 -37.95 -43.35
C LEU A 460 -0.21 -38.51 -44.14
N GLU A 461 -0.01 -38.03 -45.38
CA GLU A 461 1.09 -38.48 -46.24
C GLU A 461 2.45 -38.11 -45.64
N GLN A 462 3.39 -39.04 -45.74
CA GLN A 462 4.79 -38.81 -45.35
C GLN A 462 5.51 -38.09 -46.49
N ALA A 463 6.46 -37.21 -46.16
CA ALA A 463 7.35 -36.65 -47.17
C ALA A 463 8.18 -37.79 -47.81
N PRO A 464 8.33 -37.83 -49.14
CA PRO A 464 8.91 -38.97 -49.85
C PRO A 464 10.39 -39.24 -49.54
N ASP A 465 11.10 -38.27 -48.95
CA ASP A 465 12.56 -38.30 -48.79
C ASP A 465 13.03 -38.63 -47.36
N ILE A 466 12.12 -38.99 -46.42
CA ILE A 466 12.47 -39.21 -45.01
C ILE A 466 12.24 -40.68 -44.63
N GLU A 467 13.32 -41.41 -44.36
CA GLU A 467 13.26 -42.78 -43.86
C GLU A 467 12.97 -42.83 -42.36
N LEU A 468 11.81 -43.38 -41.98
CA LEU A 468 11.39 -43.63 -40.58
C LEU A 468 11.73 -45.05 -40.10
N SER A 469 12.58 -45.77 -40.84
CA SER A 469 12.92 -47.19 -40.62
C SER A 469 13.52 -47.45 -39.22
N THR A 470 14.31 -46.52 -38.69
CA THR A 470 14.90 -46.62 -37.34
C THR A 470 13.84 -46.62 -36.22
N LEU A 471 12.77 -45.86 -36.40
CA LEU A 471 11.65 -45.84 -35.46
C LEU A 471 10.81 -47.11 -35.60
N SER A 472 10.69 -47.65 -36.81
CA SER A 472 9.99 -48.91 -37.07
C SER A 472 10.67 -50.11 -36.38
N ASP A 473 12.01 -50.17 -36.38
CA ASP A 473 12.77 -51.23 -35.69
C ASP A 473 12.62 -51.12 -34.17
N MET A 474 12.55 -49.89 -33.66
CA MET A 474 12.36 -49.63 -32.24
C MET A 474 10.97 -50.05 -31.77
N VAL A 475 9.93 -49.79 -32.57
CA VAL A 475 8.56 -50.27 -32.32
C VAL A 475 8.51 -51.79 -32.22
N ARG A 476 9.23 -52.50 -33.10
CA ARG A 476 9.29 -53.97 -33.09
C ARG A 476 10.01 -54.53 -31.86
N SER A 477 10.90 -53.75 -31.24
CA SER A 477 11.67 -54.16 -30.06
C SER A 477 10.94 -53.91 -28.72
N SER A 478 10.00 -52.97 -28.67
CA SER A 478 9.32 -52.54 -27.43
C SER A 478 7.93 -53.16 -27.29
N ALA A 479 7.86 -54.47 -27.09
CA ALA A 479 6.61 -55.20 -26.84
C ALA A 479 6.33 -55.36 -25.33
N VAL A 480 6.28 -54.25 -24.59
CA VAL A 480 5.90 -54.28 -23.16
C VAL A 480 4.42 -53.94 -23.04
N GLU A 481 3.61 -54.90 -22.60
CA GLU A 481 2.19 -54.68 -22.31
C GLU A 481 2.06 -53.77 -21.08
N MET A 482 1.54 -52.56 -21.30
CA MET A 482 1.22 -51.57 -20.28
C MET A 482 -0.25 -51.17 -20.42
N ASP A 483 -0.94 -50.96 -19.29
CA ASP A 483 -2.33 -50.50 -19.29
C ASP A 483 -2.42 -49.01 -19.64
N VAL A 484 -2.87 -48.73 -20.87
CA VAL A 484 -2.97 -47.39 -21.45
C VAL A 484 -4.36 -46.75 -21.20
N SER A 485 -5.30 -47.53 -20.65
CA SER A 485 -6.72 -47.15 -20.53
C SER A 485 -6.94 -45.93 -19.63
N ARG A 486 -6.01 -45.65 -18.70
CA ARG A 486 -6.04 -44.48 -17.82
C ARG A 486 -5.98 -43.15 -18.58
N VAL A 487 -5.38 -43.14 -19.77
CA VAL A 487 -5.04 -41.91 -20.49
C VAL A 487 -5.78 -41.77 -21.82
N MET A 488 -6.27 -42.86 -22.38
CA MET A 488 -7.17 -42.82 -23.53
C MET A 488 -8.53 -42.24 -23.12
N HIS A 489 -9.01 -41.27 -23.88
CA HIS A 489 -10.28 -40.59 -23.59
C HIS A 489 -11.43 -41.19 -24.38
N ALA A 490 -12.59 -41.29 -23.74
CA ALA A 490 -13.84 -41.57 -24.42
C ALA A 490 -14.27 -40.35 -25.25
N PRO A 491 -14.95 -40.55 -26.40
CA PRO A 491 -15.48 -39.46 -27.21
C PRO A 491 -16.40 -38.58 -26.36
N LYS A 492 -16.17 -37.26 -26.37
CA LYS A 492 -17.02 -36.30 -25.66
C LYS A 492 -18.42 -36.30 -26.29
N GLY A 493 -19.37 -36.99 -25.66
CA GLY A 493 -20.79 -36.76 -25.94
C GLY A 493 -21.13 -35.29 -25.69
N LYS A 494 -22.05 -34.71 -26.46
CA LYS A 494 -22.60 -33.36 -26.21
C LYS A 494 -23.47 -33.34 -24.94
N VAL A 495 -22.94 -33.77 -23.81
CA VAL A 495 -23.61 -33.62 -22.52
C VAL A 495 -23.33 -32.21 -22.05
N HIS A 496 -24.34 -31.36 -22.15
CA HIS A 496 -24.32 -30.05 -21.49
C HIS A 496 -24.49 -30.30 -19.99
N VAL A 497 -23.39 -30.67 -19.32
CA VAL A 497 -23.35 -30.70 -17.87
C VAL A 497 -23.33 -29.24 -17.43
N HIS A 498 -24.49 -28.72 -17.04
CA HIS A 498 -24.55 -27.45 -16.32
C HIS A 498 -23.70 -27.62 -15.06
N ALA A 499 -22.68 -26.78 -14.91
CA ALA A 499 -21.91 -26.74 -13.67
C ALA A 499 -22.88 -26.57 -12.50
N PRO A 500 -22.74 -27.34 -11.41
CA PRO A 500 -23.57 -27.12 -10.23
C PRO A 500 -23.33 -25.69 -9.75
N VAL A 501 -24.33 -24.83 -9.92
CA VAL A 501 -24.28 -23.45 -9.46
C VAL A 501 -24.38 -23.49 -7.94
N LEU A 502 -23.27 -23.18 -7.26
CA LEU A 502 -23.28 -22.95 -5.83
C LEU A 502 -23.88 -21.58 -5.58
N ASP A 503 -25.13 -21.54 -5.10
CA ASP A 503 -25.80 -20.29 -4.77
C ASP A 503 -25.11 -19.65 -3.54
N LEU A 504 -24.40 -18.53 -3.76
CA LEU A 504 -23.63 -17.82 -2.73
C LEU A 504 -24.51 -17.31 -1.58
N SER A 505 -25.84 -17.25 -1.78
CA SER A 505 -26.80 -16.94 -0.73
C SER A 505 -26.82 -17.99 0.39
N VAL A 506 -26.38 -19.22 0.14
CA VAL A 506 -26.27 -20.26 1.18
C VAL A 506 -25.26 -19.89 2.28
N PHE A 507 -24.32 -18.99 1.99
CA PHE A 507 -23.32 -18.51 2.96
C PHE A 507 -23.69 -17.19 3.64
N ILE A 508 -24.88 -16.63 3.39
CA ILE A 508 -25.35 -15.40 4.04
C ILE A 508 -26.14 -15.78 5.31
N PRO A 509 -25.66 -15.43 6.53
CA PRO A 509 -26.29 -15.87 7.78
C PRO A 509 -27.70 -15.29 8.03
N GLN A 510 -28.16 -14.35 7.20
CA GLN A 510 -29.49 -13.74 7.30
C GLN A 510 -30.44 -14.11 6.16
N SER A 511 -30.00 -14.87 5.15
CA SER A 511 -30.92 -15.35 4.11
C SER A 511 -31.57 -16.65 4.56
N SER A 512 -32.85 -16.58 4.91
CA SER A 512 -33.68 -17.78 5.00
C SER A 512 -33.74 -18.44 3.61
N PRO A 513 -33.37 -19.72 3.47
CA PRO A 513 -33.35 -20.38 2.17
C PRO A 513 -34.79 -20.49 1.66
N ARG A 514 -35.13 -19.69 0.65
CA ARG A 514 -36.27 -19.99 -0.21
C ARG A 514 -35.84 -21.12 -1.13
N THR A 515 -36.15 -22.34 -0.73
CA THR A 515 -36.03 -23.52 -1.59
C THR A 515 -36.86 -23.31 -2.85
N THR A 516 -36.19 -23.15 -3.98
CA THR A 516 -36.79 -23.18 -5.30
C THR A 516 -37.18 -24.63 -5.63
N SER A 517 -38.48 -24.80 -5.86
CA SER A 517 -39.14 -25.86 -6.64
C SER A 517 -38.82 -27.32 -6.31
N ALA A 518 -39.64 -27.90 -5.43
CA ALA A 518 -40.25 -29.19 -5.71
C ALA A 518 -41.72 -29.11 -5.28
N GLU A 519 -42.63 -29.35 -6.21
CA GLU A 519 -44.07 -29.44 -5.95
C GLU A 519 -44.33 -30.41 -4.81
N CYS A 520 -44.78 -29.91 -3.66
CA CYS A 520 -45.27 -30.77 -2.60
C CYS A 520 -46.58 -30.24 -2.04
N LYS A 521 -47.62 -31.07 -2.21
CA LYS A 521 -49.02 -30.85 -1.85
C LYS A 521 -49.15 -30.26 -0.45
N ARG A 522 -49.87 -29.14 -0.33
CA ARG A 522 -50.20 -28.46 0.93
C ARG A 522 -50.76 -29.45 1.97
N ARG A 523 -50.08 -29.61 3.10
CA ARG A 523 -50.66 -30.17 4.33
C ARG A 523 -50.87 -29.07 5.36
N ALA A 524 -51.98 -29.17 6.09
CA ALA A 524 -52.44 -28.18 7.06
C ALA A 524 -51.51 -28.07 8.30
N PRO A 525 -51.45 -26.88 8.94
CA PRO A 525 -50.35 -26.45 9.82
C PRO A 525 -50.31 -27.07 11.23
N TRP A 526 -51.24 -27.95 11.61
CA TRP A 526 -51.35 -28.46 12.98
C TRP A 526 -50.64 -29.80 13.25
N LYS A 527 -49.95 -30.39 12.28
CA LYS A 527 -49.11 -31.57 12.51
C LYS A 527 -47.63 -31.18 12.58
N ALA A 528 -47.24 -30.58 13.70
CA ALA A 528 -45.83 -30.35 14.02
C ALA A 528 -45.16 -31.66 14.46
N ARG A 529 -44.27 -32.20 13.63
CA ARG A 529 -43.34 -33.25 14.06
C ARG A 529 -42.25 -32.56 14.89
N ARG A 530 -42.02 -33.02 16.13
CA ARG A 530 -40.82 -32.64 16.89
C ARG A 530 -39.61 -33.12 16.09
N VAL A 531 -38.94 -32.20 15.43
CA VAL A 531 -37.59 -32.44 14.92
C VAL A 531 -36.67 -32.28 16.14
N MET A 532 -36.09 -33.39 16.58
CA MET A 532 -34.98 -33.40 17.51
C MET A 532 -33.85 -32.63 16.84
N ARG A 533 -33.58 -31.39 17.29
CA ARG A 533 -32.39 -30.65 16.87
C ARG A 533 -31.19 -31.36 17.49
N SER A 534 -30.35 -31.96 16.66
CA SER A 534 -28.97 -32.24 17.05
C SER A 534 -28.30 -30.91 17.42
N PRO A 535 -27.44 -30.87 18.44
CA PRO A 535 -26.71 -29.66 18.77
C PRO A 535 -25.88 -29.23 17.55
N MET A 536 -26.06 -27.97 17.14
CA MET A 536 -25.16 -27.31 16.19
C MET A 536 -23.77 -27.32 16.82
N GLU A 537 -22.85 -28.07 16.24
CA GLU A 537 -21.41 -27.85 16.48
C GLU A 537 -21.10 -26.44 15.96
N LEU A 538 -20.79 -25.53 16.88
CA LEU A 538 -20.23 -24.24 16.51
C LEU A 538 -18.96 -24.50 15.67
N PRO A 539 -18.72 -23.74 14.59
CA PRO A 539 -17.43 -23.80 13.92
C PRO A 539 -16.34 -23.48 14.94
N PRO A 540 -15.17 -24.15 14.88
CA PRO A 540 -14.09 -23.92 15.82
C PRO A 540 -13.70 -22.44 15.82
N ALA A 541 -13.46 -21.89 17.02
CA ALA A 541 -13.08 -20.50 17.19
C ALA A 541 -11.86 -20.18 16.32
N VAL A 542 -11.99 -19.18 15.46
CA VAL A 542 -10.89 -18.71 14.62
C VAL A 542 -9.76 -18.21 15.53
N PRO A 543 -8.52 -18.72 15.39
CA PRO A 543 -7.40 -18.31 16.24
C PRO A 543 -7.06 -16.83 16.04
N HIS A 544 -6.48 -16.22 17.09
CA HIS A 544 -6.08 -14.81 17.09
C HIS A 544 -5.16 -14.49 15.89
N PRO A 545 -5.29 -13.32 15.22
CA PRO A 545 -4.51 -12.97 14.03
C PRO A 545 -2.98 -13.03 14.22
N ALA A 546 -2.48 -12.75 15.42
CA ALA A 546 -1.06 -12.93 15.74
C ALA A 546 -0.62 -14.40 15.70
N LYS A 547 -1.48 -15.33 16.13
CA LYS A 547 -1.24 -16.77 16.03
C LYS A 547 -1.30 -17.22 14.57
N ILE A 548 -2.19 -16.65 13.77
CA ILE A 548 -2.25 -16.89 12.31
C ILE A 548 -0.96 -16.40 11.63
N ALA A 549 -0.46 -15.21 11.99
CA ALA A 549 0.77 -14.66 11.44
C ALA A 549 2.00 -15.52 11.79
N LEU A 550 2.08 -16.05 13.01
CA LEU A 550 3.13 -17.00 13.42
C LEU A 550 3.01 -18.35 12.69
N ILE A 551 1.80 -18.85 12.47
CA ILE A 551 1.57 -20.05 11.67
C ILE A 551 2.01 -19.84 10.22
N ILE A 552 1.75 -18.67 9.64
CA ILE A 552 2.21 -18.32 8.29
C ILE A 552 3.74 -18.19 8.26
N PHE A 553 4.33 -17.51 9.24
CA PHE A 553 5.78 -17.36 9.37
C PHE A 553 6.48 -18.73 9.49
N ASN A 554 5.94 -19.64 10.31
CA ASN A 554 6.47 -20.99 10.47
C ASN A 554 6.23 -21.89 9.25
N ARG A 555 5.26 -21.56 8.40
CA ARG A 555 5.04 -22.26 7.12
C ARG A 555 6.08 -21.85 6.08
N ASP A 556 6.51 -20.60 6.13
CA ASP A 556 7.32 -19.99 5.08
C ASP A 556 8.83 -19.93 5.44
N ASN A 557 9.25 -20.42 6.63
CA ASN A 557 10.64 -20.48 7.07
C ASN A 557 11.05 -21.89 7.54
N GLU A 558 12.31 -22.28 7.30
CA GLU A 558 12.84 -23.62 7.65
C GLU A 558 13.06 -23.83 9.16
N ASP A 559 13.19 -22.75 9.94
CA ASP A 559 13.30 -22.77 11.40
C ASP A 559 11.97 -22.35 12.05
N PRO A 560 11.08 -23.28 12.40
CA PRO A 560 9.78 -22.95 12.98
C PRO A 560 9.92 -22.47 14.43
N ILE A 561 9.24 -21.37 14.76
CA ILE A 561 9.12 -20.90 16.15
C ILE A 561 8.12 -21.81 16.88
N PRO A 562 8.50 -22.51 17.96
CA PRO A 562 7.56 -23.37 18.69
C PRO A 562 6.43 -22.52 19.26
N LEU A 563 5.19 -22.82 18.85
CA LEU A 563 3.98 -22.09 19.29
C LEU A 563 3.73 -22.23 20.81
N GLU A 564 4.34 -23.22 21.45
CA GLU A 564 4.29 -23.45 22.90
C GLU A 564 5.50 -22.90 23.66
N SER A 565 6.42 -22.21 22.99
CA SER A 565 7.56 -21.57 23.68
C SER A 565 7.08 -20.38 24.51
N ASP A 566 7.63 -20.21 25.73
CA ASP A 566 7.30 -19.13 26.65
C ASP A 566 7.46 -17.73 26.03
N ALA A 567 8.40 -17.57 25.10
CA ALA A 567 8.60 -16.34 24.34
C ALA A 567 7.42 -16.04 23.40
N CYS A 568 6.84 -17.07 22.77
CA CYS A 568 5.73 -16.93 21.83
C CYS A 568 4.42 -16.63 22.55
N THR A 569 4.19 -17.22 23.73
CA THR A 569 3.06 -16.89 24.61
C THR A 569 3.17 -15.46 25.14
N GLN A 570 4.35 -14.99 25.55
CA GLN A 570 4.56 -13.60 25.96
C GLN A 570 4.29 -12.59 24.82
N VAL A 571 4.69 -12.92 23.58
CA VAL A 571 4.40 -12.08 22.41
C VAL A 571 2.90 -12.08 22.11
N LEU A 572 2.22 -13.22 22.19
CA LEU A 572 0.77 -13.31 22.00
C LEU A 572 -0.01 -12.56 23.10
N GLU A 573 0.46 -12.57 24.34
CA GLU A 573 -0.09 -11.78 25.46
C GLU A 573 0.17 -10.28 25.30
N ALA A 574 1.38 -9.88 24.87
CA ALA A 574 1.72 -8.48 24.61
C ALA A 574 0.88 -7.89 23.46
N VAL A 575 0.61 -8.68 22.42
CA VAL A 575 -0.26 -8.29 21.30
C VAL A 575 -1.75 -8.38 21.66
N GLY A 576 -2.13 -9.26 22.60
CA GLY A 576 -3.49 -9.44 23.11
C GLY A 576 -3.92 -8.41 24.16
N CYS A 577 -3.00 -7.62 24.73
CA CYS A 577 -3.29 -6.59 25.73
C CYS A 577 -3.83 -5.28 25.10
N GLY A 578 -5.06 -5.36 24.61
CA GLY A 578 -5.94 -4.21 24.34
C GLY A 578 -7.34 -4.35 24.96
N GLY A 579 -7.63 -5.44 25.68
CA GLY A 579 -8.92 -5.65 26.34
C GLY A 579 -8.83 -6.64 27.50
N CYS A 580 -9.18 -6.18 28.71
CA CYS A 580 -9.33 -7.02 29.90
C CYS A 580 -10.34 -8.16 29.70
N PRO A 581 -10.16 -9.26 30.43
CA PRO A 581 -11.26 -9.88 31.18
C PRO A 581 -10.88 -10.20 32.65
N PRO A 582 -11.83 -10.66 33.50
CA PRO A 582 -11.96 -10.16 34.88
C PRO A 582 -11.20 -10.95 35.95
N GLY A 583 -10.61 -10.20 36.88
CA GLY A 583 -10.59 -10.42 38.32
C GLY A 583 -10.15 -11.77 38.89
N VAL A 584 -8.89 -11.85 39.35
CA VAL A 584 -8.53 -12.48 40.63
C VAL A 584 -7.39 -11.67 41.27
N LEU A 585 -7.60 -11.28 42.53
CA LEU A 585 -6.65 -10.60 43.42
C LEU A 585 -5.44 -11.48 43.75
N ALA A 586 -4.21 -10.95 43.66
CA ALA A 586 -3.15 -11.18 44.65
C ALA A 586 -1.97 -10.21 44.45
N SER A 587 -1.77 -9.36 45.47
CA SER A 587 -0.49 -8.90 46.04
C SER A 587 0.80 -9.06 45.21
N GLY A 588 1.38 -7.95 44.78
CA GLY A 588 2.78 -7.87 44.34
C GLY A 588 3.13 -6.49 43.78
N THR A 589 3.99 -5.77 44.47
CA THR A 589 4.59 -4.47 44.08
C THR A 589 5.23 -4.52 42.69
N PRO A 590 5.07 -3.48 41.82
CA PRO A 590 5.81 -3.42 40.58
C PRO A 590 7.18 -2.78 40.80
N SER A 591 8.23 -3.53 40.48
CA SER A 591 9.58 -3.05 40.25
C SER A 591 9.68 -2.36 38.89
N GLU A 592 10.25 -1.17 38.89
CA GLU A 592 10.62 -0.38 37.71
C GLU A 592 11.68 -1.12 36.88
N SER A 593 11.53 -1.12 35.55
CA SER A 593 12.66 -1.29 34.62
C SER A 593 12.49 -0.32 33.45
N SER A 594 13.00 0.88 33.64
CA SER A 594 13.18 1.89 32.61
C SER A 594 14.51 1.64 31.89
N LEU A 595 14.43 1.59 30.55
CA LEU A 595 15.59 1.61 29.66
C LEU A 595 16.35 2.93 29.81
N HIS A 596 17.66 2.81 29.98
CA HIS A 596 18.62 3.90 30.12
C HIS A 596 18.58 4.89 28.95
N THR A 597 18.20 6.13 29.24
CA THR A 597 18.64 7.33 28.53
C THR A 597 19.36 8.20 29.55
N ASP A 598 20.63 8.48 29.33
CA ASP A 598 21.45 9.30 30.23
C ASP A 598 20.95 10.76 30.25
N ASP A 599 20.07 11.06 31.18
CA ASP A 599 19.61 12.41 31.50
C ASP A 599 20.68 13.13 32.33
N VAL A 600 21.53 13.93 31.67
CA VAL A 600 22.43 14.86 32.37
C VAL A 600 21.66 16.15 32.68
N SER A 601 20.99 16.18 33.83
CA SER A 601 20.41 17.41 34.38
C SER A 601 21.49 18.25 35.06
N LEU A 602 22.00 19.29 34.39
CA LEU A 602 22.77 20.33 35.05
C LEU A 602 21.82 21.41 35.57
N GLN A 603 21.55 21.39 36.88
CA GLN A 603 20.88 22.50 37.55
C GLN A 603 21.86 23.68 37.74
N PRO A 604 21.39 24.94 37.59
CA PRO A 604 22.20 26.11 37.86
C PRO A 604 22.45 26.26 39.36
N PHE A 605 23.71 26.47 39.72
CA PHE A 605 24.16 26.81 41.07
C PHE A 605 23.42 28.03 41.63
N GLY A 606 22.85 27.87 42.82
CA GLY A 606 22.57 28.97 43.75
C GLY A 606 21.12 29.09 44.24
N ALA A 607 20.73 28.28 45.24
CA ALA A 607 20.17 28.75 46.53
C ALA A 607 19.47 27.62 47.32
N ALA A 608 19.78 27.59 48.62
CA ALA A 608 19.09 26.94 49.73
C ALA A 608 18.99 25.39 49.77
N TYR A 609 19.89 24.85 50.57
CA TYR A 609 19.99 23.49 51.08
C TYR A 609 18.81 23.14 52.00
N THR A 610 18.03 22.10 51.69
CA THR A 610 17.25 21.34 52.70
C THR A 610 17.35 19.85 52.40
N ARG A 611 18.07 19.13 53.26
CA ARG A 611 18.32 17.69 53.22
C ARG A 611 17.17 16.95 53.88
N THR A 612 16.34 16.25 53.12
CA THR A 612 15.48 15.20 53.67
C THR A 612 16.12 13.83 53.38
N ARG A 613 16.63 13.20 54.44
CA ARG A 613 17.04 11.79 54.45
C ARG A 613 15.76 10.94 54.55
N HIS A 614 15.55 10.04 53.61
CA HIS A 614 14.83 8.80 53.91
C HIS A 614 15.81 7.64 53.78
N SER A 615 15.93 6.93 54.91
CA SER A 615 16.72 5.75 55.16
C SER A 615 16.20 4.56 54.37
N THR A 616 17.10 3.90 53.66
CA THR A 616 16.98 2.50 53.25
C THR A 616 17.03 1.59 54.47
N SER A 617 16.05 0.71 54.62
CA SER A 617 16.18 -0.52 55.40
C SER A 617 15.30 -1.61 54.80
N VAL A 618 15.98 -2.66 54.31
CA VAL A 618 15.56 -4.03 53.97
C VAL A 618 14.39 -4.20 53.01
#